data_AF-A0A8J4XNK6-F1
#
_entry.id   AF-A0A8J4XNK6-F1
#
_cell.length_a   1.000
_cell.length_b   1.000
_cell.length_c   1.000
_cell.angle_alpha   90.00
_cell.angle_beta   90.00
_cell.angle_gamma   90.00
#
_symmetry.space_group_name_H-M   'P 1'
#
loop_
_entity.id
_entity.type
_entity.pdbx_description
1 polymer ?
#
loop_
_entity_poly.entity_id
_entity_poly.type
_entity_poly.pdbx_seq_one_letter_code
_entity_poly.pdbx_strand_id
1 'polypeptide(L)'
;MCDLWVILRSVVVGRWAVLRESWPLFQALQGAERAALTGAKSRVLGAAPCLLCGQQPHTFLHTSALLNKKRRGRDAKCLSWWPSTRWKPGADVGRTRRMLLNAGLQLEEQGGEVQAVEVSALTGLNLGRLVEAVVTQAEMLNLRADSTGTVEGVVVESMTDPGRGKVATCVIQRGTLSHGAVLVAGTAWGKVRGMFNDAGKPIKSAPPATPVQVIGWRHLPSAGDVVLEVEGEHRAVEVVEWRETFSKRQQQAVDEIAIQEKLQEHLKHYRAQRDEKRKMGIR
;
A
#
# COMPACT_ATOMS: atom_id res chain seq x y z
N MET A 1 26.91 -4.87 -16.68
CA MET A 1 27.24 -5.21 -15.28
C MET A 1 27.14 -3.93 -14.48
N CYS A 2 25.94 -3.56 -14.04
CA CYS A 2 25.71 -2.33 -13.30
C CYS A 2 25.33 -2.69 -11.86
N ASP A 3 26.37 -2.75 -11.04
CA ASP A 3 26.44 -2.44 -9.61
C ASP A 3 25.19 -2.69 -8.75
N LEU A 4 25.13 -3.93 -8.24
CA LEU A 4 24.44 -4.35 -7.00
C LEU A 4 24.78 -3.48 -5.77
N TRP A 5 25.80 -2.62 -5.89
CA TRP A 5 26.32 -1.76 -4.84
C TRP A 5 25.40 -0.59 -4.44
N VAL A 6 24.48 -0.14 -5.30
CA VAL A 6 23.61 1.01 -4.96
C VAL A 6 22.47 0.61 -4.02
N ILE A 7 22.02 -0.65 -4.05
CA ILE A 7 20.98 -1.18 -3.15
C ILE A 7 21.54 -1.41 -1.73
N LEU A 8 22.84 -1.68 -1.61
CA LEU A 8 23.51 -2.03 -0.34
C LEU A 8 24.26 -0.87 0.35
N ARG A 9 24.56 0.22 -0.34
CA ARG A 9 25.34 1.34 0.25
C ARG A 9 24.57 2.15 1.30
N SER A 10 23.26 1.94 1.43
CA SER A 10 22.47 2.48 2.54
C SER A 10 22.59 1.67 3.84
N VAL A 11 23.28 0.52 3.82
CA VAL A 11 23.24 -0.45 4.95
C VAL A 11 24.60 -0.66 5.63
N VAL A 12 25.75 -0.40 4.99
CA VAL A 12 27.05 -0.80 5.57
C VAL A 12 28.16 0.22 5.33
N VAL A 13 28.23 1.30 6.12
CA VAL A 13 29.50 1.86 6.66
C VAL A 13 29.17 2.72 7.89
N GLY A 14 29.69 2.33 9.07
CA GLY A 14 29.84 3.24 10.21
C GLY A 14 28.98 2.92 11.45
N ARG A 15 29.55 2.10 12.35
CA ARG A 15 29.52 2.26 13.82
C ARG A 15 28.20 2.78 14.44
N TRP A 16 27.36 1.84 14.90
CA TRP A 16 26.31 2.04 15.93
C TRP A 16 25.53 3.38 15.84
N ALA A 17 24.88 3.67 14.70
CA ALA A 17 23.97 4.82 14.58
C ALA A 17 22.79 4.66 13.58
N VAL A 18 22.79 3.65 12.70
CA VAL A 18 21.94 3.64 11.49
C VAL A 18 20.54 2.97 11.68
N LEU A 19 20.20 2.47 12.87
CA LEU A 19 18.85 1.93 13.13
C LEU A 19 17.75 3.01 13.27
N ARG A 20 18.08 4.30 13.13
CA ARG A 20 17.12 5.40 13.07
C ARG A 20 16.78 5.86 11.64
N GLU A 21 17.61 5.52 10.64
CA GLU A 21 17.54 6.13 9.31
C GLU A 21 16.73 5.31 8.28
N SER A 22 16.48 4.03 8.53
CA SER A 22 15.55 3.18 7.75
C SER A 22 14.18 2.99 8.42
N TRP A 23 14.00 3.63 9.58
CA TRP A 23 12.71 3.75 10.26
C TRP A 23 11.61 4.49 9.46
N PRO A 24 11.90 5.42 8.51
CA PRO A 24 10.86 6.09 7.72
C PRO A 24 10.16 5.19 6.70
N LEU A 25 10.85 4.21 6.09
CA LEU A 25 10.22 3.24 5.18
C LEU A 25 9.25 2.32 5.95
N PHE A 26 9.61 1.99 7.19
CA PHE A 26 8.77 1.24 8.11
C PHE A 26 7.64 2.10 8.71
N GLN A 27 7.89 3.39 8.99
CA GLN A 27 6.88 4.35 9.44
C GLN A 27 5.89 4.73 8.33
N ALA A 28 6.30 4.85 7.07
CA ALA A 28 5.40 5.05 5.93
C ALA A 28 4.48 3.83 5.71
N LEU A 29 4.94 2.63 6.10
CA LEU A 29 4.11 1.43 6.16
C LEU A 29 3.22 1.38 7.43
N GLN A 30 3.66 1.97 8.56
CA GLN A 30 2.86 2.09 9.79
C GLN A 30 1.82 3.23 9.74
N GLY A 31 2.06 4.33 9.02
CA GLY A 31 1.10 5.44 8.85
C GLY A 31 -0.19 4.98 8.18
N ALA A 32 -0.10 3.96 7.31
CA ALA A 32 -1.24 3.27 6.76
C ALA A 32 -2.09 2.53 7.82
N GLU A 33 -1.58 2.13 9.00
CA GLU A 33 -2.36 1.33 9.97
C GLU A 33 -3.61 2.05 10.51
N ARG A 34 -3.66 3.39 10.52
CA ARG A 34 -4.80 4.15 11.07
C ARG A 34 -6.00 4.31 10.12
N ALA A 35 -5.84 4.05 8.83
CA ALA A 35 -6.96 4.13 7.89
C ALA A 35 -7.67 2.77 7.75
N ALA A 36 -8.99 2.78 7.89
CA ALA A 36 -9.87 1.65 7.61
C ALA A 36 -9.49 0.93 6.31
N LEU A 37 -9.77 -0.38 6.25
CA LEU A 37 -9.54 -1.26 5.10
C LEU A 37 -10.01 -0.62 3.79
N THR A 38 -9.09 0.04 3.08
CA THR A 38 -9.32 0.66 1.77
C THR A 38 -8.39 0.03 0.75
N GLY A 39 -8.82 -0.02 -0.52
CA GLY A 39 -8.07 -0.63 -1.63
C GLY A 39 -6.63 -0.13 -1.78
N ALA A 40 -6.36 1.07 -1.27
CA ALA A 40 -5.06 1.71 -1.11
C ALA A 40 -3.98 0.79 -0.52
N LYS A 41 -4.27 0.15 0.63
CA LYS A 41 -3.32 -0.75 1.33
C LYS A 41 -2.92 -1.94 0.46
N SER A 42 -3.83 -2.47 -0.35
CA SER A 42 -3.56 -3.68 -1.14
C SER A 42 -2.63 -3.44 -2.33
N ARG A 43 -2.58 -2.22 -2.87
CA ARG A 43 -1.65 -1.88 -3.96
C ARG A 43 -0.27 -1.53 -3.42
N VAL A 44 -0.20 -0.84 -2.28
CA VAL A 44 1.07 -0.57 -1.57
C VAL A 44 1.70 -1.88 -1.05
N LEU A 45 0.90 -2.78 -0.46
CA LEU A 45 1.37 -4.08 0.03
C LEU A 45 1.60 -5.12 -1.07
N GLY A 46 0.97 -4.97 -2.25
CA GLY A 46 1.24 -5.81 -3.41
C GLY A 46 2.68 -5.69 -3.91
N ALA A 47 3.33 -4.55 -3.64
CA ALA A 47 4.73 -4.31 -3.98
C ALA A 47 5.73 -4.83 -2.92
N ALA A 48 5.26 -5.19 -1.71
CA ALA A 48 6.13 -5.63 -0.62
C ALA A 48 6.27 -7.17 -0.62
N PRO A 49 7.48 -7.76 -0.65
CA PRO A 49 7.67 -9.21 -0.69
C PRO A 49 7.37 -9.90 0.66
N CYS A 50 7.53 -9.19 1.78
CA CYS A 50 7.33 -9.72 3.13
C CYS A 50 6.03 -9.23 3.78
N LEU A 51 5.49 -10.02 4.71
CA LEU A 51 4.34 -9.66 5.54
C LEU A 51 4.73 -9.71 7.01
N LEU A 52 4.35 -8.68 7.77
CA LEU A 52 4.37 -8.68 9.23
C LEU A 52 3.02 -9.18 9.77
N CYS A 53 3.05 -10.19 10.64
CA CYS A 53 1.87 -10.67 11.35
C CYS A 53 1.98 -10.42 12.86
N GLY A 54 1.01 -9.71 13.41
CA GLY A 54 0.87 -9.47 14.85
C GLY A 54 0.15 -10.62 15.57
N GLN A 55 0.44 -10.78 16.86
CA GLN A 55 -0.08 -11.87 17.69
C GLN A 55 -1.44 -11.56 18.36
N GLN A 56 -2.01 -10.36 18.17
CA GLN A 56 -3.28 -9.99 18.79
C GLN A 56 -4.46 -10.47 17.94
N PRO A 57 -5.59 -10.89 18.55
CA PRO A 57 -6.72 -11.48 17.82
C PRO A 57 -7.32 -10.53 16.75
N HIS A 58 -7.26 -9.21 16.95
CA HIS A 58 -7.72 -8.24 15.95
C HIS A 58 -6.71 -8.05 14.79
N THR A 59 -5.39 -8.23 15.00
CA THR A 59 -4.39 -8.15 13.92
C THR A 59 -4.40 -9.41 13.03
N PHE A 60 -4.95 -10.53 13.53
CA PHE A 60 -5.05 -11.80 12.80
C PHE A 60 -6.09 -11.80 11.64
N LEU A 61 -7.23 -11.13 11.83
CA LEU A 61 -8.26 -11.04 10.78
C LEU A 61 -7.81 -10.15 9.63
N HIS A 62 -7.10 -9.05 9.92
CA HIS A 62 -6.53 -8.19 8.89
C HIS A 62 -5.42 -8.88 8.09
N THR A 63 -4.56 -9.65 8.75
CA THR A 63 -3.45 -10.36 8.11
C THR A 63 -3.94 -11.53 7.26
N SER A 64 -4.89 -12.34 7.75
CA SER A 64 -5.47 -13.45 6.96
C SER A 64 -6.19 -12.99 5.69
N ALA A 65 -6.89 -11.85 5.73
CA ALA A 65 -7.52 -11.25 4.55
C ALA A 65 -6.48 -10.76 3.52
N LEU A 66 -5.38 -10.14 3.98
CA LEU A 66 -4.26 -9.73 3.12
C LEU A 66 -3.53 -10.93 2.51
N LEU A 67 -3.34 -12.00 3.29
CA LEU A 67 -2.71 -13.26 2.87
C LEU A 67 -3.52 -14.00 1.82
N ASN A 68 -4.84 -14.14 2.00
CA ASN A 68 -5.71 -14.77 1.00
C ASN A 68 -5.74 -13.99 -0.32
N LYS A 69 -5.61 -12.66 -0.28
CA LYS A 69 -5.55 -11.81 -1.47
C LYS A 69 -4.19 -11.93 -2.17
N LYS A 70 -3.10 -12.01 -1.40
CA LYS A 70 -1.74 -12.23 -1.91
C LYS A 70 -1.55 -13.64 -2.47
N ARG A 71 -2.26 -14.67 -1.99
CA ARG A 71 -2.26 -16.02 -2.59
C ARG A 71 -2.70 -16.05 -4.07
N ARG A 72 -3.48 -15.05 -4.53
CA ARG A 72 -3.87 -14.93 -5.96
C ARG A 72 -2.76 -14.35 -6.85
N GLY A 73 -1.76 -13.68 -6.28
CA GLY A 73 -0.56 -13.20 -6.99
C GLY A 73 0.68 -13.77 -6.31
N ARG A 74 1.28 -14.80 -6.91
CA ARG A 74 2.31 -15.77 -6.45
C ARG A 74 3.55 -15.29 -5.62
N ASP A 75 3.46 -14.23 -4.81
CA ASP A 75 4.62 -13.42 -4.42
C ASP A 75 4.77 -13.16 -2.90
N ALA A 76 4.04 -13.87 -2.03
CA ALA A 76 4.31 -13.82 -0.57
C ALA A 76 5.00 -15.09 -0.09
N LYS A 77 6.32 -15.01 0.15
CA LYS A 77 7.11 -16.16 0.63
C LYS A 77 7.77 -15.93 2.01
N CYS A 78 7.85 -14.69 2.48
CA CYS A 78 8.33 -14.38 3.83
C CYS A 78 7.23 -13.85 4.74
N LEU A 79 6.94 -14.59 5.80
CA LEU A 79 6.17 -14.09 6.95
C LEU A 79 7.16 -13.83 8.08
N SER A 80 7.39 -12.55 8.37
CA SER A 80 8.14 -12.14 9.54
C SER A 80 7.18 -12.02 10.72
N TRP A 81 7.49 -12.72 11.80
CA TRP A 81 6.62 -12.82 12.96
C TRP A 81 7.12 -11.96 14.08
N TRP A 82 6.17 -11.34 14.78
CA TRP A 82 6.45 -10.64 16.03
C TRP A 82 6.05 -11.52 17.22
N PRO A 83 6.95 -12.24 17.90
CA PRO A 83 6.73 -12.54 19.30
C PRO A 83 6.81 -11.20 20.01
N SER A 84 5.66 -10.70 20.46
CA SER A 84 5.61 -9.58 21.38
C SER A 84 6.13 -10.10 22.72
N THR A 85 7.45 -10.23 22.79
CA THR A 85 8.29 -10.51 23.94
C THR A 85 7.93 -11.77 24.72
N ARG A 86 8.99 -12.52 25.03
CA ARG A 86 9.16 -13.35 26.24
C ARG A 86 8.72 -12.66 27.57
N TRP A 87 8.22 -11.42 27.55
CA TRP A 87 7.91 -10.56 28.69
C TRP A 87 6.54 -9.85 28.64
N LYS A 88 5.63 -10.23 27.72
CA LYS A 88 4.20 -10.24 28.06
C LYS A 88 3.90 -11.67 28.53
N PRO A 89 3.30 -11.89 29.71
CA PRO A 89 3.06 -13.23 30.26
C PRO A 89 1.99 -14.06 29.50
N GLY A 90 1.97 -14.00 28.16
CA GLY A 90 1.03 -14.71 27.29
C GLY A 90 1.43 -14.80 25.81
N ALA A 91 2.66 -14.45 25.44
CA ALA A 91 3.14 -14.59 24.06
C ALA A 91 3.60 -16.04 23.79
N ASP A 92 2.69 -16.86 23.25
CA ASP A 92 2.95 -18.26 22.90
C ASP A 92 3.17 -18.41 21.39
N VAL A 93 4.42 -18.64 20.99
CA VAL A 93 4.79 -18.87 19.59
C VAL A 93 4.08 -20.11 19.02
N GLY A 94 3.89 -21.16 19.83
CA GLY A 94 3.21 -22.38 19.42
C GLY A 94 1.72 -22.18 19.14
N ARG A 95 1.05 -21.29 19.88
CA ARG A 95 -0.33 -20.86 19.55
C ARG A 95 -0.39 -20.21 18.18
N THR A 96 0.51 -19.27 17.89
CA THR A 96 0.45 -18.53 16.64
C THR A 96 0.84 -19.43 15.46
N ARG A 97 1.77 -20.41 15.64
CA ARG A 97 2.06 -21.48 14.64
C ARG A 97 0.79 -22.22 14.25
N ARG A 98 0.03 -22.68 15.24
CA ARG A 98 -1.27 -23.34 15.02
C ARG A 98 -2.27 -22.43 14.31
N MET A 99 -2.31 -21.14 14.65
CA MET A 99 -3.19 -20.19 13.98
C MET A 99 -2.84 -19.98 12.51
N LEU A 100 -1.56 -19.87 12.13
CA LEU A 100 -1.17 -19.77 10.72
C LEU A 100 -1.47 -21.05 9.94
N LEU A 101 -1.27 -22.22 10.55
CA LEU A 101 -1.65 -23.49 9.93
C LEU A 101 -3.16 -23.59 9.70
N ASN A 102 -3.97 -23.16 10.67
CA ASN A 102 -5.42 -23.07 10.52
C ASN A 102 -5.85 -22.06 9.44
N ALA A 103 -5.03 -21.04 9.17
CA ALA A 103 -5.21 -20.12 8.06
C ALA A 103 -4.70 -20.67 6.70
N GLY A 104 -4.21 -21.91 6.68
CA GLY A 104 -3.73 -22.60 5.47
C GLY A 104 -2.30 -22.24 5.05
N LEU A 105 -1.49 -21.67 5.95
CA LEU A 105 -0.09 -21.34 5.69
C LEU A 105 0.83 -22.43 6.24
N GLN A 106 1.50 -23.14 5.34
CA GLN A 106 2.48 -24.16 5.70
C GLN A 106 3.84 -23.53 5.94
N LEU A 107 4.38 -23.72 7.14
CA LEU A 107 5.66 -23.18 7.56
C LEU A 107 6.81 -24.10 7.09
N GLU A 108 7.99 -23.54 6.86
CA GLU A 108 9.22 -24.30 6.51
C GLU A 108 9.52 -25.44 7.51
N GLU A 109 9.32 -25.21 8.81
CA GLU A 109 9.51 -26.23 9.85
C GLU A 109 8.61 -27.47 9.68
N GLN A 110 7.52 -27.34 8.91
CA GLN A 110 6.58 -28.42 8.59
C GLN A 110 6.61 -28.80 7.10
N GLY A 111 7.68 -28.42 6.39
CA GLY A 111 7.87 -28.72 4.96
C GLY A 111 7.12 -27.79 4.01
N GLY A 112 6.65 -26.63 4.47
CA GLY A 112 6.02 -25.61 3.63
C GLY A 112 7.03 -24.63 3.00
N GLU A 113 6.52 -23.73 2.16
CA GLU A 113 7.33 -22.70 1.47
C GLU A 113 7.46 -21.39 2.26
N VAL A 114 6.75 -21.26 3.38
CA VAL A 114 6.70 -20.00 4.13
C VAL A 114 7.78 -20.00 5.21
N GLN A 115 8.76 -19.12 5.04
CA GLN A 115 9.75 -18.85 6.06
C GLN A 115 9.13 -18.09 7.23
N ALA A 116 9.31 -18.61 8.46
CA ALA A 116 8.89 -17.96 9.70
C ALA A 116 10.12 -17.60 10.54
N VAL A 117 10.28 -16.30 10.82
CA VAL A 117 11.35 -15.79 11.69
C VAL A 117 10.72 -15.09 12.89
N GLU A 118 11.06 -15.57 14.09
CA GLU A 118 10.62 -15.01 15.36
C GLU A 118 11.45 -13.76 15.71
N VAL A 119 10.92 -12.53 15.56
CA VAL A 119 11.67 -11.29 15.85
C VAL A 119 11.09 -10.43 16.97
N SER A 120 11.94 -9.88 17.83
CA SER A 120 11.53 -8.89 18.83
C SER A 120 12.14 -7.53 18.53
N ALA A 121 11.30 -6.52 18.25
CA ALA A 121 11.81 -5.18 17.99
C ALA A 121 12.29 -4.44 19.25
N LEU A 122 11.74 -4.78 20.44
CA LEU A 122 12.14 -4.15 21.70
C LEU A 122 13.51 -4.64 22.17
N THR A 123 13.77 -5.94 22.06
CA THR A 123 15.05 -6.53 22.48
C THR A 123 16.04 -6.68 21.32
N GLY A 124 15.63 -6.37 20.09
CA GLY A 124 16.41 -6.56 18.88
C GLY A 124 16.67 -8.04 18.52
N LEU A 125 15.95 -8.98 19.13
CA LEU A 125 16.17 -10.41 18.93
C LEU A 125 15.83 -10.85 17.51
N ASN A 126 16.73 -11.63 16.90
CA ASN A 126 16.62 -12.21 15.55
C ASN A 126 16.43 -11.22 14.39
N LEU A 127 16.71 -9.92 14.59
CA LEU A 127 16.66 -8.95 13.49
C LEU A 127 17.64 -9.28 12.37
N GLY A 128 18.86 -9.72 12.70
CA GLY A 128 19.85 -10.15 11.71
C GLY A 128 19.35 -11.32 10.86
N ARG A 129 18.81 -12.36 11.52
CA ARG A 129 18.21 -13.52 10.85
C ARG A 129 17.04 -13.13 9.94
N LEU A 130 16.25 -12.13 10.32
CA LEU A 130 15.18 -11.62 9.47
C LEU A 130 15.72 -10.90 8.22
N VAL A 131 16.79 -10.11 8.37
CA VAL A 131 17.42 -9.45 7.21
C VAL A 131 17.98 -10.49 6.25
N GLU A 132 18.69 -11.50 6.74
CA GLU A 132 19.23 -12.61 5.94
C GLU A 132 18.12 -13.38 5.21
N ALA A 133 17.03 -13.69 5.91
CA ALA A 133 15.84 -14.32 5.34
C ALA A 133 15.26 -13.51 4.17
N VAL A 134 15.08 -12.20 4.36
CA VAL A 134 14.54 -11.31 3.33
C VAL A 134 15.47 -11.19 2.13
N VAL A 135 16.79 -11.09 2.37
CA VAL A 135 17.80 -11.03 1.29
C VAL A 135 17.80 -12.34 0.49
N THR A 136 17.83 -13.48 1.18
CA THR A 136 17.78 -14.82 0.55
C THR A 136 16.52 -14.95 -0.32
N GLN A 137 15.37 -14.50 0.19
CA GLN A 137 14.14 -14.53 -0.58
C GLN A 137 14.16 -13.61 -1.80
N ALA A 138 14.73 -12.41 -1.67
CA ALA A 138 14.84 -11.45 -2.77
C ALA A 138 15.73 -12.00 -3.90
N GLU A 139 16.81 -12.70 -3.55
CA GLU A 139 17.68 -13.39 -4.50
C GLU A 139 16.95 -14.53 -5.22
N MET A 140 16.20 -15.36 -4.49
CA MET A 140 15.38 -16.43 -5.09
C MET A 140 14.32 -15.88 -6.05
N LEU A 141 13.74 -14.72 -5.74
CA LEU A 141 12.73 -14.05 -6.58
C LEU A 141 13.33 -13.32 -7.79
N ASN A 142 14.66 -13.17 -7.87
CA ASN A 142 15.35 -12.46 -8.95
C ASN A 142 14.69 -11.10 -9.28
N LEU A 143 14.44 -10.29 -8.27
CA LEU A 143 13.78 -8.99 -8.44
C LEU A 143 14.61 -8.09 -9.37
N ARG A 144 13.99 -7.64 -10.45
CA ARG A 144 14.59 -6.73 -11.43
C ARG A 144 13.71 -5.50 -11.58
N ALA A 145 14.34 -4.35 -11.70
CA ALA A 145 13.67 -3.10 -12.03
C ALA A 145 14.35 -2.48 -13.24
N ASP A 146 13.54 -1.98 -14.17
CA ASP A 146 14.04 -1.20 -15.29
C ASP A 146 14.20 0.26 -14.84
N SER A 147 15.42 0.78 -14.96
CA SER A 147 15.75 2.17 -14.65
C SER A 147 15.54 3.10 -15.84
N THR A 148 15.33 2.53 -17.03
CA THR A 148 15.09 3.25 -18.28
C THR A 148 13.61 3.38 -18.56
N GLY A 149 13.25 4.38 -19.37
CA GLY A 149 11.87 4.64 -19.79
C GLY A 149 11.06 5.50 -18.82
N THR A 150 9.75 5.52 -19.04
CA THR A 150 8.78 6.34 -18.31
C THR A 150 8.60 5.86 -16.88
N VAL A 151 8.43 6.81 -15.97
CA VAL A 151 8.24 6.52 -14.55
C VAL A 151 6.88 5.89 -14.28
N GLU A 152 6.92 4.79 -13.52
CA GLU A 152 5.75 4.15 -12.92
C GLU A 152 6.01 3.98 -11.42
N GLY A 153 5.01 4.28 -10.62
CA GLY A 153 5.12 4.18 -9.16
C GLY A 153 3.78 4.09 -8.47
N VAL A 154 3.80 4.06 -7.14
CA VAL A 154 2.59 4.01 -6.31
C VAL A 154 2.66 5.08 -5.24
N VAL A 155 1.54 5.76 -5.02
CA VAL A 155 1.39 6.72 -3.92
C VAL A 155 1.26 5.95 -2.61
N VAL A 156 2.13 6.25 -1.66
CA VAL A 156 2.06 5.69 -0.30
C VAL A 156 1.16 6.57 0.55
N GLU A 157 1.47 7.86 0.61
CA GLU A 157 0.79 8.84 1.44
C GLU A 157 0.73 10.19 0.74
N SER A 158 -0.24 11.02 1.14
CA SER A 158 -0.45 12.33 0.56
C SER A 158 -0.90 13.32 1.64
N MET A 159 -0.31 14.50 1.67
CA MET A 159 -0.62 15.56 2.65
C MET A 159 -0.48 16.95 2.05
N THR A 160 -1.09 17.95 2.70
CA THR A 160 -0.90 19.36 2.33
C THR A 160 -0.07 20.04 3.41
N ASP A 161 1.12 20.46 3.02
CA ASP A 161 2.04 21.20 3.89
C ASP A 161 1.88 22.71 3.66
N PRO A 162 1.75 23.53 4.72
CA PRO A 162 1.53 24.97 4.59
C PRO A 162 2.68 25.72 3.90
N GLY A 163 3.91 25.23 3.98
CA GLY A 163 5.07 25.86 3.33
C GLY A 163 5.44 25.29 1.95
N ARG A 164 5.01 24.05 1.65
CA ARG A 164 5.41 23.31 0.44
C ARG A 164 4.25 23.07 -0.52
N GLY A 165 3.02 23.32 -0.08
CA GLY A 165 1.80 23.04 -0.84
C GLY A 165 1.42 21.56 -0.75
N LYS A 166 0.86 21.02 -1.82
CA LYS A 166 0.43 19.62 -1.88
C LYS A 166 1.63 18.71 -2.13
N VAL A 167 1.81 17.75 -1.24
CA VAL A 167 2.94 16.84 -1.20
C VAL A 167 2.43 15.40 -1.20
N ALA A 168 3.07 14.53 -1.97
CA ALA A 168 2.79 13.10 -1.93
C ALA A 168 4.07 12.30 -1.86
N THR A 169 4.09 11.29 -1.01
CA THR A 169 5.16 10.31 -0.91
C THR A 169 4.84 9.15 -1.86
N CYS A 170 5.72 8.94 -2.83
CA CYS A 170 5.57 7.91 -3.85
C CYS A 170 6.76 6.95 -3.80
N VAL A 171 6.53 5.68 -4.12
CA VAL A 171 7.59 4.71 -4.35
C VAL A 171 7.67 4.43 -5.84
N ILE A 172 8.85 4.65 -6.42
CA ILE A 172 9.09 4.41 -7.84
C ILE A 172 9.29 2.91 -8.06
N GLN A 173 8.56 2.32 -9.00
CA GLN A 173 8.65 0.91 -9.35
C GLN A 173 9.47 0.69 -10.62
N ARG A 174 9.31 1.57 -11.60
CA ARG A 174 10.02 1.53 -12.88
C ARG A 174 10.38 2.94 -13.34
N GLY A 175 11.46 3.06 -14.11
CA GLY A 175 11.97 4.31 -14.63
C GLY A 175 12.69 5.14 -13.55
N THR A 176 13.25 6.28 -13.98
CA THR A 176 13.98 7.19 -13.09
C THR A 176 13.27 8.54 -13.04
N LEU A 177 12.73 8.90 -11.87
CA LEU A 177 12.00 10.15 -11.71
C LEU A 177 12.98 11.32 -11.66
N SER A 178 12.74 12.31 -12.52
CA SER A 178 13.57 13.51 -12.64
C SER A 178 12.77 14.77 -12.31
N HIS A 179 13.48 15.81 -11.89
CA HIS A 179 12.87 17.12 -11.65
C HIS A 179 12.23 17.66 -12.93
N GLY A 180 11.02 18.23 -12.83
CA GLY A 180 10.29 18.78 -13.97
C GLY A 180 9.38 17.79 -14.70
N ALA A 181 9.44 16.49 -14.37
CA ALA A 181 8.53 15.47 -14.89
C ALA A 181 7.06 15.80 -14.57
N VAL A 182 6.15 15.40 -15.44
CA VAL A 182 4.71 15.57 -15.25
C VAL A 182 4.11 14.21 -14.88
N LEU A 183 3.43 14.16 -13.74
CA LEU A 183 2.89 12.95 -13.16
C LEU A 183 1.37 13.00 -13.10
N VAL A 184 0.75 11.85 -13.34
CA VAL A 184 -0.69 11.62 -13.18
C VAL A 184 -0.88 10.46 -12.21
N ALA A 185 -1.72 10.66 -11.20
CA ALA A 185 -2.09 9.65 -10.22
C ALA A 185 -3.59 9.72 -9.95
N GLY A 186 -4.33 8.68 -10.34
CA GLY A 186 -5.79 8.69 -10.27
C GLY A 186 -6.39 9.84 -11.08
N THR A 187 -7.18 10.70 -10.42
CA THR A 187 -7.74 11.95 -10.96
C THR A 187 -6.89 13.19 -10.60
N ALA A 188 -5.72 12.99 -10.00
CA ALA A 188 -4.79 14.07 -9.71
C ALA A 188 -3.65 14.10 -10.72
N TRP A 189 -3.15 15.31 -10.99
CA TRP A 189 -1.92 15.51 -11.74
C TRP A 189 -1.06 16.59 -11.11
N GLY A 190 0.22 16.59 -11.46
CA GLY A 190 1.18 17.56 -10.94
C GLY A 190 2.46 17.57 -11.76
N LYS A 191 3.20 18.67 -11.65
CA LYS A 191 4.56 18.77 -12.18
C LYS A 191 5.53 18.76 -11.02
N VAL A 192 6.56 17.93 -11.11
CA VAL A 192 7.57 17.79 -10.07
C VAL A 192 8.37 19.09 -9.95
N ARG A 193 8.10 19.86 -8.89
CA ARG A 193 8.83 21.09 -8.53
C ARG A 193 9.99 20.85 -7.57
N GLY A 194 9.96 19.71 -6.89
CA GLY A 194 10.93 19.36 -5.88
C GLY A 194 10.73 17.92 -5.47
N MET A 195 11.85 17.25 -5.22
CA MET A 195 11.90 15.88 -4.73
C MET A 195 12.77 15.84 -3.49
N PHE A 196 12.27 15.18 -2.46
CA PHE A 196 12.98 14.99 -1.20
C PHE A 196 13.06 13.50 -0.89
N ASN A 197 14.19 13.07 -0.34
CA ASN A 197 14.29 11.71 0.20
C ASN A 197 13.55 11.60 1.54
N ASP A 198 13.51 10.39 2.06
CA ASP A 198 13.02 10.03 3.39
C ASP A 198 13.70 10.80 4.53
N ALA A 199 14.98 11.15 4.37
CA ALA A 199 15.73 11.99 5.31
C ALA A 199 15.45 13.51 5.16
N GLY A 200 14.53 13.92 4.28
CA GLY A 200 14.17 15.32 4.05
C GLY A 200 15.21 16.15 3.28
N LYS A 201 16.21 15.49 2.66
CA LYS A 201 17.21 16.11 1.80
C LYS A 201 16.71 16.19 0.35
N PRO A 202 16.97 17.28 -0.38
CA PRO A 202 16.57 17.42 -1.77
C PRO A 202 17.38 16.47 -2.66
N ILE A 203 16.70 15.82 -3.61
CA ILE A 203 17.31 14.90 -4.59
C ILE A 203 16.99 15.35 -6.02
N LYS A 204 17.90 15.09 -6.96
CA LYS A 204 17.74 15.46 -8.38
C LYS A 204 17.08 14.38 -9.23
N SER A 205 17.33 13.12 -8.88
CA SER A 205 16.82 11.94 -9.57
C SER A 205 16.50 10.84 -8.56
N ALA A 206 15.41 10.12 -8.77
CA ALA A 206 15.01 8.97 -7.95
C ALA A 206 14.94 7.70 -8.81
N PRO A 207 15.86 6.73 -8.63
CA PRO A 207 15.81 5.45 -9.35
C PRO A 207 14.70 4.55 -8.79
N PRO A 208 14.39 3.43 -9.46
CA PRO A 208 13.44 2.43 -8.96
C PRO A 208 13.73 1.98 -7.52
N ALA A 209 12.69 1.55 -6.82
CA ALA A 209 12.67 1.17 -5.40
C ALA A 209 13.00 2.29 -4.40
N THR A 210 13.20 3.53 -4.86
CA THR A 210 13.47 4.66 -3.96
C THR A 210 12.16 5.35 -3.53
N PRO A 211 11.91 5.52 -2.22
CA PRO A 211 10.82 6.37 -1.74
C PRO A 211 11.17 7.84 -1.98
N VAL A 212 10.26 8.60 -2.59
CA VAL A 212 10.45 10.02 -2.88
C VAL A 212 9.23 10.82 -2.49
N GLN A 213 9.48 11.92 -1.79
CA GLN A 213 8.46 12.92 -1.49
C GLN A 213 8.44 13.95 -2.63
N VAL A 214 7.33 13.96 -3.38
CA VAL A 214 7.12 14.80 -4.55
C VAL A 214 6.27 16.01 -4.19
N ILE A 215 6.78 17.19 -4.57
CA ILE A 215 6.10 18.47 -4.43
C ILE A 215 5.66 18.97 -5.81
N GLY A 216 4.47 19.61 -5.87
CA GLY A 216 3.97 20.27 -7.08
C GLY A 216 2.70 19.66 -7.64
N TRP A 217 1.96 18.92 -6.81
CA TRP A 217 0.65 18.39 -7.14
C TRP A 217 -0.40 19.52 -7.23
N ARG A 218 -1.23 19.49 -8.28
CA ARG A 218 -2.38 20.41 -8.42
C ARG A 218 -3.53 19.96 -7.54
N HIS A 219 -3.81 18.66 -7.54
CA HIS A 219 -4.77 17.98 -6.69
C HIS A 219 -4.06 16.90 -5.87
N LEU A 220 -4.57 16.60 -4.69
CA LEU A 220 -3.96 15.60 -3.84
C LEU A 220 -4.32 14.20 -4.38
N PRO A 221 -3.35 13.34 -4.72
CA PRO A 221 -3.65 11.98 -5.16
C PRO A 221 -4.13 11.14 -3.98
N SER A 222 -4.86 10.05 -4.24
CA SER A 222 -5.27 9.13 -3.18
C SER A 222 -4.14 8.14 -2.87
N ALA A 223 -4.06 7.70 -1.61
CA ALA A 223 -3.14 6.63 -1.23
C ALA A 223 -3.42 5.36 -2.05
N GLY A 224 -2.35 4.71 -2.51
CA GLY A 224 -2.39 3.52 -3.36
C GLY A 224 -2.76 3.76 -4.83
N ASP A 225 -2.90 5.00 -5.28
CA ASP A 225 -3.00 5.30 -6.70
C ASP A 225 -1.70 4.99 -7.43
N VAL A 226 -1.82 4.54 -8.68
CA VAL A 226 -0.67 4.33 -9.57
C VAL A 226 -0.27 5.67 -10.16
N VAL A 227 1.00 6.01 -10.02
CA VAL A 227 1.65 7.19 -10.57
C VAL A 227 2.24 6.83 -11.93
N LEU A 228 1.88 7.60 -12.95
CA LEU A 228 2.41 7.46 -14.31
C LEU A 228 2.97 8.79 -14.78
N GLU A 229 4.14 8.75 -15.41
CA GLU A 229 4.69 9.89 -16.11
C GLU A 229 4.03 10.09 -17.48
N VAL A 230 3.84 11.35 -17.85
CA VAL A 230 3.30 11.77 -19.14
C VAL A 230 4.20 12.83 -19.77
N GLU A 231 4.14 12.93 -21.09
CA GLU A 231 5.03 13.78 -21.89
C GLU A 231 4.86 15.28 -21.61
N GLY A 232 3.69 15.72 -21.14
CA GLY A 232 3.44 17.15 -20.90
C GLY A 232 2.17 17.46 -20.12
N GLU A 233 2.06 18.72 -19.71
CA GLU A 233 0.95 19.22 -18.87
C GLU A 233 -0.40 19.11 -19.58
N HIS A 234 -0.47 19.41 -20.89
CA HIS A 234 -1.70 19.28 -21.67
C HIS A 234 -2.24 17.85 -21.67
N ARG A 235 -1.37 16.85 -21.88
CA ARG A 235 -1.75 15.44 -21.87
C ARG A 235 -2.20 14.99 -20.47
N ALA A 236 -1.57 15.51 -19.42
CA ALA A 236 -1.97 15.24 -18.04
C ALA A 236 -3.41 15.71 -17.75
N VAL A 237 -3.73 16.94 -18.17
CA VAL A 237 -5.08 17.52 -18.03
C VAL A 237 -6.10 16.68 -18.78
N GLU A 238 -5.83 16.35 -20.05
CA GLU A 238 -6.73 15.54 -20.88
C GLU A 238 -7.02 14.16 -20.24
N VAL A 239 -5.99 13.48 -19.73
CA VAL A 239 -6.15 12.18 -19.06
C VAL A 239 -6.98 12.30 -17.79
N VAL A 240 -6.77 13.35 -17.00
CA VAL A 240 -7.52 13.58 -15.76
C VAL A 240 -8.98 13.91 -16.07
N GLU A 241 -9.25 14.81 -17.00
CA GLU A 241 -10.62 15.17 -17.40
C GLU A 241 -11.38 13.95 -17.95
N TRP A 242 -10.71 13.11 -18.75
CA TRP A 242 -11.30 11.87 -19.24
C TRP A 242 -11.60 10.91 -18.08
N ARG A 243 -10.69 10.75 -17.11
CA ARG A 243 -10.92 9.90 -15.92
C ARG A 243 -12.05 10.42 -15.03
N GLU A 244 -12.14 11.74 -14.85
CA GLU A 244 -13.22 12.36 -14.06
C GLU A 244 -14.58 12.20 -14.73
N THR A 245 -14.67 12.48 -16.03
CA THR A 245 -15.93 12.32 -16.77
C THR A 245 -16.37 10.86 -16.81
N PHE A 246 -15.44 9.93 -16.99
CA PHE A 246 -15.70 8.50 -16.92
C PHE A 246 -16.21 8.08 -15.53
N SER A 247 -15.55 8.51 -14.46
CA SER A 247 -15.97 8.21 -13.09
C SER A 247 -17.34 8.81 -12.75
N LYS A 248 -17.62 10.05 -13.19
CA LYS A 248 -18.94 10.69 -13.02
C LYS A 248 -20.04 9.91 -13.72
N ARG A 249 -19.82 9.46 -14.96
CA ARG A 249 -20.78 8.65 -15.72
C ARG A 249 -21.06 7.31 -15.03
N GLN A 250 -20.02 6.65 -14.50
CA GLN A 250 -20.19 5.42 -13.74
C GLN A 250 -21.02 5.65 -12.47
N GLN A 251 -20.75 6.73 -11.74
CA GLN A 251 -21.50 7.05 -10.53
C GLN A 251 -22.96 7.37 -10.85
N GLN A 252 -23.22 8.15 -11.91
CA GLN A 252 -24.57 8.45 -12.38
C GLN A 252 -25.36 7.18 -12.73
N ALA A 253 -24.74 6.23 -13.43
CA ALA A 253 -25.41 4.97 -13.75
C ALA A 253 -25.77 4.14 -12.50
N VAL A 254 -24.91 4.14 -11.48
CA VAL A 254 -25.20 3.47 -10.19
C VAL A 254 -26.31 4.20 -9.44
N ASP A 255 -26.26 5.53 -9.41
CA ASP A 255 -27.25 6.36 -8.74
C ASP A 255 -28.63 6.23 -9.41
N GLU A 256 -28.68 6.15 -10.74
CA GLU A 256 -29.91 5.91 -11.51
C GLU A 256 -30.59 4.60 -11.12
N ILE A 257 -29.82 3.51 -10.98
CA ILE A 257 -30.34 2.21 -10.52
C ILE A 257 -30.89 2.35 -9.09
N ALA A 258 -30.12 2.95 -8.18
CA ALA A 258 -30.53 3.13 -6.80
C ALA A 258 -31.79 4.02 -6.67
N ILE A 259 -31.92 5.06 -7.50
CA ILE A 259 -33.09 5.91 -7.57
C ILE A 259 -34.31 5.12 -8.07
N GLN A 260 -34.14 4.32 -9.12
CA GLN A 260 -35.20 3.48 -9.67
C GLN A 260 -35.70 2.46 -8.63
N GLU A 261 -34.79 1.80 -7.92
CA GLU A 261 -35.13 0.86 -6.84
C GLU A 261 -35.93 1.54 -5.74
N LYS A 262 -35.45 2.68 -5.21
CA LYS A 262 -36.17 3.45 -4.19
C LYS A 262 -37.54 3.93 -4.66
N LEU A 263 -37.65 4.35 -5.92
CA LEU A 263 -38.93 4.76 -6.50
C LEU A 263 -39.90 3.58 -6.58
N GLN A 264 -39.44 2.39 -6.99
CA GLN A 264 -40.26 1.19 -7.02
C GLN A 264 -40.73 0.78 -5.63
N GLU A 265 -39.88 0.84 -4.62
CA GLU A 265 -40.25 0.59 -3.23
C GLU A 265 -41.30 1.57 -2.73
N HIS A 266 -41.10 2.87 -2.95
CA HIS A 266 -42.05 3.90 -2.56
C HIS A 266 -43.42 3.66 -3.22
N LEU A 267 -43.45 3.33 -4.52
CA LEU A 267 -44.68 3.04 -5.24
C LEU A 267 -45.37 1.76 -4.72
N LYS A 268 -44.61 0.71 -4.38
CA LYS A 268 -45.16 -0.52 -3.77
C LYS A 268 -45.80 -0.23 -2.42
N HIS A 269 -45.11 0.51 -1.56
CA HIS A 269 -45.61 0.90 -0.24
C HIS A 269 -46.87 1.77 -0.35
N TYR A 270 -46.84 2.77 -1.23
CA TYR A 270 -48.00 3.64 -1.48
C TYR A 270 -49.21 2.86 -2.02
N ARG A 271 -49.00 1.92 -2.94
CA ARG A 271 -50.06 1.03 -3.44
C ARG A 271 -50.65 0.18 -2.32
N ALA A 272 -49.81 -0.43 -1.47
CA ALA A 272 -50.27 -1.22 -0.34
C ALA A 272 -51.13 -0.41 0.64
N GLN A 273 -50.70 0.80 1.00
CA GLN A 273 -51.48 1.71 1.86
C GLN A 273 -52.84 2.07 1.26
N ARG A 274 -52.91 2.30 -0.06
CA ARG A 274 -54.17 2.59 -0.74
C ARG A 274 -55.12 1.40 -0.73
N ASP A 275 -54.60 0.20 -0.99
CA ASP A 275 -55.40 -1.02 -0.99
C ASP A 275 -55.88 -1.38 0.42
N GLU A 276 -55.08 -1.08 1.45
CA GLU A 276 -55.47 -1.22 2.85
C GLU A 276 -56.57 -0.22 3.25
N LYS A 277 -56.44 1.07 2.89
CA LYS A 277 -57.51 2.06 3.09
C LYS A 277 -58.83 1.66 2.41
N ARG A 278 -58.75 1.12 1.18
CA ARG A 278 -59.91 0.58 0.45
C ARG A 278 -60.57 -0.57 1.20
N LYS A 279 -59.80 -1.51 1.77
CA LYS A 279 -60.31 -2.62 2.57
C LYS A 279 -61.00 -2.13 3.86
N MET A 280 -60.49 -1.07 4.48
CA MET A 280 -61.09 -0.46 5.67
C MET A 280 -62.33 0.41 5.38
N GLY A 281 -62.73 0.57 4.11
CA GLY A 281 -63.93 1.33 3.73
C GLY A 281 -63.79 2.85 3.89
N ILE A 282 -62.57 3.36 4.12
CA ILE A 282 -62.28 4.78 4.23
C ILE A 282 -62.11 5.32 2.81
N ARG A 283 -63.07 6.15 2.35
CA ARG A 283 -63.00 6.85 1.06
C ARG A 283 -61.91 7.92 1.06
#